data_AF-A0A0L0JD79-F1
#
_entry.id   AF-A0A0L0JD79-F1
#
_cell.length_a   1.000
_cell.length_b   1.000
_cell.length_c   1.000
_cell.angle_alpha   90.00
_cell.angle_beta   90.00
_cell.angle_gamma   90.00
#
_symmetry.space_group_name_H-M   'P 1'
#
loop_
_entity.id
_entity.type
_entity.pdbx_description
1 polymer ?
#
loop_
_entity_poly.entity_id
_entity_poly.type
_entity_poly.pdbx_seq_one_letter_code
_entity_poly.pdbx_strand_id
1 'polypeptide(L)'
;MTTEPMRLPGMPLHDPYVVADAKSRTYHLYTSNEPSVSGVDGAGTMVYRSADLRDWAPPVVVFLAAEQEGGWATDGAWAPEVHERAGRYYLFTTLHNEERRLAEGTYMRGTVTAVSDSLLGPFTLLDPSRPTTPEHLMALDGTLYVDPARQPWMVYAHEWLQTVDGTMEAIRLAPDLSGTVGDPVHLFRGSDASWLNEQIPAGLPYRLPPYITDGPQLVRAPDGALLMLWSTYEKNVPGADGSLSGDYVQTYAVSESGDLTGPWTQRRPLVREDSGHGMLFWTFEGELMMILHRPFENARGKLYEMRLQGHELSVVRQRTDLDS
;
A
#
# COMPACT_ATOMS: atom_id res chain seq x y z
N MET A 1 -12.10 12.20 31.06
CA MET A 1 -12.64 10.85 30.84
C MET A 1 -11.63 10.13 29.97
N THR A 2 -10.98 9.10 30.49
CA THR A 2 -10.08 8.25 29.68
C THR A 2 -10.96 7.40 28.78
N THR A 3 -10.90 7.61 27.47
CA THR A 3 -11.55 6.73 26.50
C THR A 3 -10.91 5.34 26.59
N GLU A 4 -11.73 4.29 26.62
CA GLU A 4 -11.25 2.92 26.53
C GLU A 4 -10.36 2.76 25.29
N PRO A 5 -9.24 2.02 25.40
CA PRO A 5 -8.36 1.78 24.26
C PRO A 5 -9.08 0.96 23.19
N MET A 6 -8.75 1.24 21.94
CA MET A 6 -9.24 0.49 20.79
C MET A 6 -8.38 -0.76 20.56
N ARG A 7 -8.95 -1.74 19.87
CA ARG A 7 -8.34 -3.01 19.47
C ARG A 7 -8.53 -3.20 17.97
N LEU A 8 -7.54 -3.79 17.28
CA LEU A 8 -7.58 -3.98 15.83
C LEU A 8 -8.88 -4.62 15.29
N PRO A 9 -9.49 -5.63 15.93
CA PRO A 9 -10.76 -6.20 15.46
C PRO A 9 -11.93 -5.20 15.42
N GLY A 10 -11.88 -4.16 16.25
CA GLY A 10 -12.89 -3.10 16.32
C GLY A 10 -12.57 -1.86 15.49
N MET A 11 -11.40 -1.81 14.85
CA MET A 11 -10.92 -0.67 14.07
C MET A 11 -11.14 -0.93 12.57
N PRO A 12 -11.95 -0.12 11.86
CA PRO A 12 -11.97 -0.10 10.40
C PRO A 12 -10.56 0.24 9.89
N LEU A 13 -9.97 -0.68 9.14
CA LEU A 13 -8.59 -0.56 8.65
C LEU A 13 -8.52 -1.18 7.26
N HIS A 14 -8.44 -0.32 6.26
CA HIS A 14 -8.11 -0.67 4.89
C HIS A 14 -6.72 -0.12 4.60
N ASP A 15 -5.86 -0.92 3.97
CA ASP A 15 -4.47 -0.56 3.65
C ASP A 15 -3.64 0.01 4.82
N PRO A 16 -3.52 -0.74 5.95
CA PRO A 16 -2.87 -0.24 7.15
C PRO A 16 -1.35 -0.06 6.96
N TYR A 17 -0.82 1.09 7.36
CA TYR A 17 0.63 1.36 7.34
C TYR A 17 1.18 1.75 8.71
N VAL A 18 2.20 1.04 9.21
CA VAL A 18 2.77 1.28 10.54
C VAL A 18 4.15 1.95 10.47
N VAL A 19 4.27 3.09 11.14
CA VAL A 19 5.57 3.70 11.48
C VAL A 19 5.90 3.39 12.93
N ALA A 20 6.94 2.58 13.15
CA ALA A 20 7.51 2.35 14.48
C ALA A 20 8.49 3.49 14.84
N ASP A 21 8.00 4.55 15.47
CA ASP A 21 8.83 5.69 15.82
C ASP A 21 9.69 5.41 17.06
N ALA A 22 10.97 5.14 16.82
CA ALA A 22 11.94 4.88 17.88
C ALA A 22 12.15 6.09 18.82
N LYS A 23 11.92 7.32 18.37
CA LYS A 23 12.14 8.53 19.20
C LYS A 23 11.11 8.61 20.32
N SER A 24 9.84 8.38 20.00
CA SER A 24 8.75 8.36 20.99
C SER A 24 8.43 6.97 21.55
N ARG A 25 9.03 5.90 20.99
CA ARG A 25 8.64 4.50 21.24
C ARG A 25 7.14 4.28 21.06
N THR A 26 6.59 4.84 19.97
CA THR A 26 5.17 4.74 19.63
C THR A 26 5.00 4.26 18.20
N TYR A 27 4.12 3.28 18.01
CA TYR A 27 3.64 2.85 16.70
C TYR A 27 2.55 3.80 16.23
N HIS A 28 2.69 4.31 15.01
CA HIS A 28 1.72 5.16 14.33
C HIS A 28 1.13 4.38 13.16
N LEU A 29 -0.17 4.10 13.22
CA LEU A 29 -0.89 3.30 12.22
C LEU A 29 -1.76 4.23 11.37
N TYR A 30 -1.37 4.41 10.12
CA TYR A 30 -2.08 5.22 9.13
C TYR A 30 -3.07 4.37 8.33
N THR A 31 -4.22 4.95 8.02
CA THR A 31 -5.28 4.39 7.18
C THR A 31 -6.11 5.55 6.61
N SER A 32 -6.91 5.28 5.57
CA SER A 32 -7.93 6.22 5.08
C SER A 32 -8.81 6.71 6.24
N ASN A 33 -9.20 7.98 6.20
CA ASN A 33 -10.09 8.57 7.19
C ASN A 33 -11.45 7.85 7.16
N GLU A 34 -11.91 7.40 8.32
CA GLU A 34 -13.24 6.84 8.52
C GLU A 34 -14.04 7.80 9.43
N PRO A 35 -14.93 8.65 8.87
CA PRO A 35 -15.65 9.65 9.64
C PRO A 35 -16.45 9.10 10.81
N SER A 36 -16.95 7.87 10.70
CA SER A 36 -17.69 7.21 11.79
C SER A 36 -16.82 6.92 13.03
N VAL A 37 -15.49 6.93 12.88
CA VAL A 37 -14.52 6.71 13.96
C VAL A 37 -13.79 8.01 14.32
N SER A 38 -13.34 8.78 13.34
CA SER A 38 -12.59 10.02 13.56
C SER A 38 -13.46 11.20 13.97
N GLY A 39 -14.75 11.18 13.61
CA GLY A 39 -15.68 12.30 13.81
C GLY A 39 -15.45 13.48 12.87
N VAL A 40 -14.65 13.31 11.81
CA VAL A 40 -14.29 14.35 10.84
C VAL A 40 -14.65 13.87 9.44
N ASP A 41 -15.50 14.62 8.75
CA ASP A 41 -15.95 14.30 7.39
C ASP A 41 -14.87 14.62 6.34
N GLY A 42 -14.86 13.83 5.26
CA GLY A 42 -14.06 14.08 4.06
C GLY A 42 -12.97 13.04 3.79
N ALA A 43 -12.59 12.94 2.52
CA ALA A 43 -11.48 12.10 2.07
C ALA A 43 -10.16 12.59 2.68
N GLY A 44 -9.45 11.69 3.35
CA GLY A 44 -8.24 12.05 4.08
C GLY A 44 -7.55 10.85 4.71
N THR A 45 -6.59 11.13 5.57
CA THR A 45 -5.82 10.13 6.30
C THR A 45 -5.96 10.37 7.79
N MET A 46 -6.16 9.29 8.56
CA MET A 46 -6.13 9.31 10.01
C MET A 46 -5.03 8.41 10.55
N VAL A 47 -4.59 8.67 11.78
CA VAL A 47 -3.53 7.92 12.45
C VAL A 47 -3.95 7.47 13.85
N TYR A 48 -3.82 6.17 14.13
CA TYR A 48 -3.88 5.61 15.47
C TYR A 48 -2.49 5.54 16.09
N ARG A 49 -2.42 5.52 17.43
CA ARG A 49 -1.15 5.42 18.15
C ARG A 49 -1.20 4.30 19.18
N SER A 50 -0.14 3.53 19.30
CA SER A 50 -0.01 2.48 20.30
C SER A 50 1.42 2.37 20.80
N ALA A 51 1.61 2.00 22.06
CA ALA A 51 2.93 1.68 22.61
C ALA A 51 3.28 0.19 22.47
N ASP A 52 2.29 -0.68 22.22
CA ASP A 52 2.40 -2.14 22.36
C ASP A 52 1.72 -2.94 21.23
N LEU A 53 1.18 -2.26 20.21
CA LEU A 53 0.41 -2.82 19.09
C LEU A 53 -0.94 -3.43 19.47
N ARG A 54 -1.31 -3.41 20.74
CA ARG A 54 -2.58 -3.95 21.26
C ARG A 54 -3.53 -2.82 21.64
N ASP A 55 -3.06 -1.90 22.47
CA ASP A 55 -3.79 -0.76 22.98
C ASP A 55 -3.62 0.45 22.06
N TRP A 56 -4.65 0.74 21.27
CA TRP A 56 -4.65 1.86 20.33
C TRP A 56 -5.46 3.04 20.87
N ALA A 57 -4.87 4.22 20.89
CA ALA A 57 -5.60 5.46 21.18
C ALA A 57 -6.53 5.81 20.00
N PRO A 58 -7.67 6.50 20.26
CA PRO A 58 -8.52 7.03 19.21
C PRO A 58 -7.71 7.82 18.16
N PRO A 59 -8.12 7.74 16.88
CA PRO A 59 -7.32 8.29 15.80
C PRO A 59 -7.42 9.81 15.79
N VAL A 60 -6.45 10.43 15.13
CA VAL A 60 -6.51 11.84 14.75
C VAL A 60 -6.40 11.95 13.23
N VAL A 61 -7.18 12.85 12.63
CA VAL A 61 -7.05 13.15 11.20
C VAL A 61 -5.82 14.01 10.99
N VAL A 62 -4.96 13.61 10.06
CA VAL A 62 -3.67 14.26 9.79
C VAL A 62 -3.59 14.87 8.40
N PHE A 63 -4.54 14.55 7.52
CA PHE A 63 -4.64 15.06 6.17
C PHE A 63 -6.09 15.00 5.72
N LEU A 64 -6.56 16.07 5.05
CA LEU A 64 -7.85 16.11 4.35
C LEU A 64 -7.63 16.71 2.97
N ALA A 65 -8.12 16.03 1.93
CA ALA A 65 -7.98 16.48 0.55
C ALA A 65 -8.67 17.83 0.32
N ALA A 66 -9.85 18.02 0.92
CA ALA A 66 -10.63 19.27 0.82
C ALA A 66 -9.97 20.48 1.49
N GLU A 67 -8.99 20.27 2.38
CA GLU A 67 -8.25 21.35 3.05
C GLU A 67 -6.98 21.76 2.29
N GLN A 68 -6.65 21.08 1.18
CA GLN A 68 -5.48 21.39 0.38
C GLN A 68 -5.82 22.50 -0.61
N GLU A 69 -5.32 23.72 -0.35
CA GLU A 69 -5.56 24.88 -1.22
C GLU A 69 -5.07 24.62 -2.65
N GLY A 70 -5.95 24.81 -3.63
CA GLY A 70 -5.66 24.53 -5.04
C GLY A 70 -5.62 23.04 -5.40
N GLY A 71 -6.07 22.16 -4.48
CA GLY A 71 -6.11 20.72 -4.65
C GLY A 71 -6.89 20.29 -5.90
N TRP A 72 -6.27 19.45 -6.73
CA TRP A 72 -6.90 18.90 -7.93
C TRP A 72 -7.92 17.80 -7.65
N ALA A 73 -7.76 17.10 -6.53
CA ALA A 73 -8.54 15.91 -6.18
C ALA A 73 -9.83 16.26 -5.45
N THR A 74 -10.85 15.42 -5.64
CA THR A 74 -12.14 15.55 -4.97
C THR A 74 -12.41 14.44 -3.96
N ASP A 75 -11.71 13.30 -4.10
CA ASP A 75 -11.92 12.10 -3.29
C ASP A 75 -10.65 11.22 -3.27
N GLY A 76 -10.72 10.07 -2.62
CA GLY A 76 -9.65 9.08 -2.51
C GLY A 76 -9.09 9.01 -1.09
N ALA A 77 -7.81 9.37 -0.98
CA ALA A 77 -6.96 9.20 0.20
C ALA A 77 -6.74 7.73 0.59
N TRP A 78 -6.60 6.88 -0.42
CA TRP A 78 -6.37 5.44 -0.26
C TRP A 78 -4.90 5.13 0.04
N ALA A 79 -4.68 3.97 0.66
CA ALA A 79 -3.35 3.41 0.91
C ALA A 79 -2.30 4.41 1.43
N PRO A 80 -2.55 5.10 2.55
CA PRO A 80 -1.61 6.09 3.06
C PRO A 80 -0.36 5.45 3.66
N GLU A 81 0.81 5.80 3.14
CA GLU A 81 2.11 5.47 3.72
C GLU A 81 2.81 6.72 4.26
N VAL A 82 3.52 6.59 5.39
CA VAL A 82 4.31 7.71 5.94
C VAL A 82 5.77 7.31 6.09
N HIS A 83 6.64 8.13 5.50
CA HIS A 83 8.08 7.90 5.46
C HIS A 83 8.84 9.04 6.14
N GLU A 84 9.77 8.73 7.04
CA GLU A 84 10.69 9.73 7.60
C GLU A 84 11.85 9.98 6.65
N ARG A 85 12.15 11.25 6.40
CA ARG A 85 13.32 11.63 5.61
C ARG A 85 13.83 13.00 6.02
N ALA A 86 15.11 13.07 6.38
CA ALA A 86 15.79 14.31 6.74
C ALA A 86 15.08 15.10 7.86
N GLY A 87 14.51 14.41 8.85
CA GLY A 87 13.83 15.01 9.98
C GLY A 87 12.38 15.45 9.72
N ARG A 88 11.85 15.18 8.52
CA ARG A 88 10.45 15.46 8.14
C ARG A 88 9.73 14.17 7.79
N TYR A 89 8.41 14.22 7.74
CA TYR A 89 7.56 13.08 7.43
C TYR A 89 6.81 13.34 6.13
N TYR A 90 6.80 12.34 5.26
CA TYR A 90 6.21 12.42 3.93
C TYR A 90 5.08 11.40 3.84
N LEU A 91 3.87 11.89 3.66
CA LEU A 91 2.67 11.09 3.40
C LEU A 91 2.56 10.86 1.90
N PHE A 92 2.45 9.59 1.52
CA PHE A 92 2.11 9.13 0.20
C PHE A 92 0.68 8.59 0.28
N THR A 93 -0.23 9.09 -0.52
CA THR A 93 -1.62 8.60 -0.54
C THR A 93 -2.23 8.78 -1.91
N THR A 94 -3.13 7.89 -2.31
CA THR A 94 -3.76 7.94 -3.63
C THR A 94 -5.00 8.80 -3.59
N LEU A 95 -5.04 9.84 -4.42
CA LEU A 95 -6.21 10.69 -4.62
C LEU A 95 -6.78 10.51 -6.01
N HIS A 96 -8.04 10.92 -6.21
CA HIS A 96 -8.63 10.95 -7.54
C HIS A 96 -9.63 12.08 -7.76
N ASN A 97 -9.93 12.30 -9.04
CA ASN A 97 -10.96 13.22 -9.50
C ASN A 97 -11.62 12.66 -10.78
N GLU A 98 -12.87 12.19 -10.66
CA GLU A 98 -13.61 11.58 -11.78
C GLU A 98 -14.02 12.58 -12.87
N GLU A 99 -14.04 13.89 -12.56
CA GLU A 99 -14.31 14.95 -13.52
C GLU A 99 -13.12 15.19 -14.46
N ARG A 100 -11.90 14.82 -14.03
CA ARG A 100 -10.68 14.90 -14.83
C ARG A 100 -10.46 13.62 -15.62
N ARG A 101 -11.28 13.41 -16.65
CA ARG A 101 -11.22 12.20 -17.50
C ARG A 101 -9.94 12.12 -18.32
N LEU A 102 -9.39 10.92 -18.44
CA LEU A 102 -8.25 10.60 -19.30
C LEU A 102 -8.73 9.96 -20.62
N ALA A 103 -9.58 8.95 -20.51
CA ALA A 103 -10.29 8.30 -21.61
C ALA A 103 -11.66 7.78 -21.12
N GLU A 104 -12.37 7.03 -21.95
CA GLU A 104 -13.62 6.39 -21.52
C GLU A 104 -13.35 5.41 -20.36
N GLY A 105 -14.08 5.59 -19.26
CA GLY A 105 -13.94 4.76 -18.06
C GLY A 105 -12.70 5.03 -17.19
N THR A 106 -11.87 6.02 -17.53
CA THR A 106 -10.64 6.34 -16.79
C THR A 106 -10.54 7.83 -16.47
N TYR A 107 -9.93 8.15 -15.34
CA TYR A 107 -9.81 9.50 -14.83
C TYR A 107 -8.52 9.68 -14.06
N MET A 108 -8.19 10.93 -13.72
CA MET A 108 -7.00 11.25 -12.96
C MET A 108 -7.11 10.61 -11.57
N ARG A 109 -6.29 9.58 -11.36
CA ARG A 109 -6.05 8.90 -10.08
C ARG A 109 -4.54 8.74 -9.97
N GLY A 110 -3.99 9.12 -8.82
CA GLY A 110 -2.56 9.09 -8.65
C GLY A 110 -2.15 9.32 -7.21
N THR A 111 -1.03 8.71 -6.82
CA THR A 111 -0.40 8.99 -5.53
C THR A 111 0.16 10.41 -5.52
N VAL A 112 -0.16 11.15 -4.46
CA VAL A 112 0.41 12.47 -4.12
C VAL A 112 1.45 12.34 -3.02
N THR A 113 2.35 13.31 -2.92
CA THR A 113 3.27 13.48 -1.80
C THR A 113 2.87 14.71 -0.99
N ALA A 114 2.63 14.52 0.31
CA ALA A 114 2.41 15.58 1.28
C ALA A 114 3.49 15.55 2.37
N VAL A 115 3.75 16.68 3.02
CA VAL A 115 4.83 16.79 4.01
C VAL A 115 4.32 17.36 5.33
N SER A 116 4.89 16.88 6.43
CA SER A 116 4.70 17.45 7.76
C SER A 116 6.01 17.38 8.57
N ASP A 117 6.12 18.25 9.57
CA ASP A 117 7.20 18.18 10.56
C ASP A 117 6.82 17.26 11.74
N SER A 118 5.62 16.67 11.72
CA SER A 118 5.07 15.79 12.75
C SER A 118 4.42 14.54 12.13
N LEU A 119 4.56 13.38 12.78
CA LEU A 119 3.80 12.17 12.46
C LEU A 119 2.29 12.37 12.65
N LEU A 120 1.89 13.36 13.44
CA LEU A 120 0.49 13.71 13.70
C LEU A 120 -0.02 14.84 12.79
N GLY A 121 0.72 15.16 11.73
CA GLY A 121 0.33 16.19 10.79
C GLY A 121 0.25 17.61 11.41
N PRO A 122 -0.52 18.52 10.77
CA PRO A 122 -1.17 18.30 9.47
C PRO A 122 -0.13 18.07 8.38
N PHE A 123 -0.45 17.22 7.40
CA PHE A 123 0.32 17.06 6.17
C PHE A 123 -0.22 18.04 5.11
N THR A 124 0.69 18.65 4.36
CA THR A 124 0.36 19.57 3.28
C THR A 124 0.94 19.07 1.97
N LEU A 125 0.14 19.08 0.89
CA LEU A 125 0.61 18.65 -0.44
C LEU A 125 1.85 19.45 -0.87
N LEU A 126 2.84 18.75 -1.42
CA LEU A 126 4.01 19.39 -2.03
C LEU A 126 3.64 20.08 -3.35
N ASP A 127 2.72 19.48 -4.11
CA ASP A 127 2.14 20.06 -5.33
C ASP A 127 0.62 19.80 -5.31
N PRO A 128 -0.22 20.81 -5.02
CA PRO A 128 -1.66 20.63 -4.98
C PRO A 128 -2.30 20.55 -6.37
N SER A 129 -1.58 20.85 -7.45
CA SER A 129 -2.17 20.99 -8.79
C SER A 129 -2.30 19.67 -9.56
N ARG A 130 -1.59 18.62 -9.12
CA ARG A 130 -1.48 17.31 -9.80
C ARG A 130 -1.00 16.17 -8.88
N PRO A 131 -1.19 14.90 -9.25
CA PRO A 131 -0.50 13.77 -8.62
C PRO A 131 1.02 13.83 -8.77
N THR A 132 1.75 13.12 -7.90
CA THR A 132 3.20 12.91 -8.05
C THR A 132 3.50 11.86 -9.13
N THR A 133 2.64 10.84 -9.25
CA THR A 133 2.64 9.92 -10.40
C THR A 133 2.30 10.68 -11.70
N PRO A 134 2.73 10.20 -12.89
CA PRO A 134 2.44 10.88 -14.15
C PRO A 134 0.92 11.03 -14.39
N GLU A 135 0.46 12.25 -14.68
CA GLU A 135 -0.97 12.62 -14.77
C GLU A 135 -1.79 11.85 -15.80
N HIS A 136 -1.13 11.30 -16.83
CA HIS A 136 -1.78 10.55 -17.91
C HIS A 136 -1.95 9.06 -17.55
N LEU A 137 -1.35 8.61 -16.45
CA LEU A 137 -1.50 7.26 -15.91
C LEU A 137 -2.51 7.30 -14.77
N MET A 138 -3.44 6.36 -14.80
CA MET A 138 -4.34 6.04 -13.71
C MET A 138 -3.56 5.09 -12.80
N ALA A 139 -2.95 5.67 -11.76
CA ALA A 139 -1.99 5.00 -10.89
C ALA A 139 -2.43 5.07 -9.43
N LEU A 140 -1.96 4.12 -8.63
CA LEU A 140 -2.31 3.99 -7.22
C LEU A 140 -1.18 3.34 -6.41
N ASP A 141 -1.33 3.39 -5.08
CA ASP A 141 -0.51 2.73 -4.07
C ASP A 141 1.00 3.00 -4.20
N GLY A 142 1.37 4.25 -4.45
CA GLY A 142 2.77 4.64 -4.53
C GLY A 142 3.49 4.49 -3.19
N THR A 143 4.51 3.64 -3.16
CA THR A 143 5.42 3.46 -2.01
C THR A 143 6.79 4.10 -2.28
N LEU A 144 7.45 4.58 -1.21
CA LEU A 144 8.80 5.13 -1.30
C LEU A 144 9.85 4.01 -1.20
N TYR A 145 10.77 3.98 -2.16
CA TYR A 145 11.99 3.17 -2.10
C TYR A 145 13.23 4.05 -2.26
N VAL A 146 14.24 3.84 -1.43
CA VAL A 146 15.55 4.51 -1.58
C VAL A 146 16.59 3.47 -1.94
N ASP A 147 17.20 3.66 -3.12
CA ASP A 147 18.20 2.73 -3.66
C ASP A 147 19.56 2.84 -2.92
N PRO A 148 20.53 1.94 -3.18
CA PRO A 148 21.83 1.98 -2.50
C PRO A 148 22.63 3.27 -2.78
N ALA A 149 22.35 3.94 -3.91
CA ALA A 149 22.94 5.20 -4.30
C ALA A 149 22.22 6.41 -3.66
N ARG A 150 21.27 6.18 -2.74
CA ARG A 150 20.47 7.20 -2.04
C ARG A 150 19.50 7.96 -2.93
N GLN A 151 19.23 7.46 -4.14
CA GLN A 151 18.24 8.02 -5.03
C GLN A 151 16.85 7.53 -4.61
N PRO A 152 15.89 8.44 -4.33
CA PRO A 152 14.51 8.06 -4.03
C PRO A 152 13.75 7.69 -5.31
N TRP A 153 12.89 6.70 -5.19
CA TRP A 153 12.00 6.19 -6.20
C TRP A 153 10.60 6.06 -5.59
N MET A 154 9.58 6.32 -6.40
CA MET A 154 8.23 5.87 -6.12
C MET A 154 8.00 4.59 -6.92
N VAL A 155 7.55 3.53 -6.26
CA VAL A 155 7.05 2.32 -6.92
C VAL A 155 5.55 2.30 -6.77
N TYR A 156 4.79 2.08 -7.84
CA TYR A 156 3.34 2.21 -7.84
C TYR A 156 2.69 1.18 -8.76
N ALA A 157 1.39 0.98 -8.59
CA ALA A 157 0.57 0.21 -9.49
C ALA A 157 -0.04 1.09 -10.58
N HIS A 158 0.11 0.69 -11.84
CA HIS A 158 -0.60 1.26 -12.99
C HIS A 158 -1.84 0.40 -13.24
N GLU A 159 -3.00 1.04 -13.12
CA GLU A 159 -4.27 0.36 -12.98
C GLU A 159 -4.67 -0.42 -14.23
N TRP A 160 -5.18 -1.63 -14.00
CA TRP A 160 -5.66 -2.54 -15.02
C TRP A 160 -6.78 -1.96 -15.89
N LEU A 161 -7.50 -0.92 -15.43
CA LEU A 161 -8.48 -0.20 -16.25
C LEU A 161 -7.84 0.45 -17.49
N GLN A 162 -6.56 0.80 -17.43
CA GLN A 162 -5.80 1.33 -18.56
C GLN A 162 -4.97 0.26 -19.26
N THR A 163 -4.39 -0.69 -18.53
CA THR A 163 -3.42 -1.65 -19.09
C THR A 163 -4.00 -3.03 -19.40
N VAL A 164 -5.21 -3.34 -18.91
CA VAL A 164 -5.85 -4.68 -18.88
C VAL A 164 -5.11 -5.69 -17.99
N ASP A 165 -3.79 -5.72 -18.06
CA ASP A 165 -2.88 -6.45 -17.18
C ASP A 165 -2.13 -5.42 -16.33
N GLY A 166 -2.60 -5.20 -15.11
CA GLY A 166 -2.03 -4.22 -14.16
C GLY A 166 -0.52 -4.38 -14.04
N THR A 167 0.20 -3.28 -13.92
CA THR A 167 1.67 -3.31 -13.87
C THR A 167 2.22 -2.63 -12.63
N MET A 168 3.32 -3.17 -12.12
CA MET A 168 4.17 -2.45 -11.18
C MET A 168 5.20 -1.65 -11.96
N GLU A 169 5.28 -0.36 -11.66
CA GLU A 169 6.19 0.59 -12.29
C GLU A 169 6.98 1.36 -11.22
N ALA A 170 8.15 1.89 -11.60
CA ALA A 170 8.95 2.76 -10.75
C ALA A 170 9.27 4.07 -11.47
N ILE A 171 9.25 5.18 -10.73
CA ILE A 171 9.71 6.47 -11.24
C ILE A 171 10.66 7.12 -10.22
N ARG A 172 11.75 7.73 -10.70
CA ARG A 172 12.67 8.47 -9.82
C ARG A 172 11.95 9.69 -9.26
N LEU A 173 12.19 9.97 -7.99
CA LEU A 173 11.76 11.19 -7.33
C LEU A 173 12.92 12.20 -7.25
N ALA A 174 12.58 13.49 -7.18
CA ALA A 174 13.51 14.52 -6.78
C ALA A 174 14.06 14.21 -5.37
N PRO A 175 15.28 14.61 -5.01
CA PRO A 175 15.84 14.37 -3.68
C PRO A 175 15.03 14.95 -2.52
N ASP A 176 14.13 15.90 -2.75
CA ASP A 176 13.21 16.47 -1.74
C ASP A 176 11.78 15.90 -1.83
N LEU A 177 11.56 14.94 -2.73
CA LEU A 177 10.30 14.27 -3.05
C LEU A 177 9.21 15.19 -3.64
N SER A 178 9.57 16.41 -4.09
CA SER A 178 8.63 17.40 -4.63
C SER A 178 8.05 17.04 -6.01
N GLY A 179 8.61 16.03 -6.68
CA GLY A 179 8.18 15.60 -8.00
C GLY A 179 9.05 14.48 -8.55
N THR A 180 8.91 14.20 -9.85
CA THR A 180 9.55 13.07 -10.53
C THR A 180 10.68 13.51 -11.46
N VAL A 181 11.59 12.57 -11.79
CA VAL A 181 12.78 12.81 -12.63
C VAL A 181 12.90 11.75 -13.73
N GLY A 182 12.52 12.13 -14.96
CA GLY A 182 12.52 11.26 -16.13
C GLY A 182 11.27 10.39 -16.20
N ASP A 183 11.35 9.33 -17.00
CA ASP A 183 10.20 8.47 -17.33
C ASP A 183 10.05 7.29 -16.36
N PRO A 184 8.83 6.75 -16.20
CA PRO A 184 8.60 5.47 -15.52
C PRO A 184 9.38 4.31 -16.13
N VAL A 185 9.70 3.35 -15.27
CA VAL A 185 10.34 2.08 -15.62
C VAL A 185 9.38 0.96 -15.26
N HIS A 186 9.01 0.15 -16.25
CA HIS A 186 8.23 -1.06 -16.04
C HIS A 186 9.04 -2.09 -15.24
N LEU A 187 8.43 -2.71 -14.23
CA LEU A 187 9.07 -3.72 -13.39
C LEU A 187 8.55 -5.13 -13.72
N PHE A 188 7.24 -5.32 -13.63
CA PHE A 188 6.53 -6.54 -14.01
C PHE A 188 5.03 -6.24 -14.16
N ARG A 189 4.27 -7.22 -14.65
CA ARG A 189 2.80 -7.18 -14.74
C ARG A 189 2.16 -8.31 -13.94
N GLY A 190 0.88 -8.15 -13.59
CA GLY A 190 0.15 -9.12 -12.77
C GLY A 190 0.18 -10.53 -13.36
N SER A 191 0.11 -10.68 -14.68
CA SER A 191 0.15 -12.00 -15.34
C SER A 191 1.50 -12.73 -15.28
N ASP A 192 2.60 -12.05 -14.89
CA ASP A 192 3.90 -12.70 -14.68
C ASP A 192 3.86 -13.66 -13.47
N ALA A 193 2.87 -13.52 -12.59
CA ALA A 193 2.56 -14.50 -11.54
C ALA A 193 1.86 -15.72 -12.15
N SER A 194 2.64 -16.63 -12.76
CA SER A 194 2.14 -17.80 -13.50
C SER A 194 1.16 -18.66 -12.70
N TRP A 195 1.32 -18.70 -11.37
CA TRP A 195 0.45 -19.44 -10.47
C TRP A 195 -1.00 -18.95 -10.45
N LEU A 196 -1.29 -17.71 -10.88
CA LEU A 196 -2.67 -17.24 -11.07
C LEU A 196 -3.38 -18.04 -12.17
N ASN A 197 -2.65 -18.38 -13.23
CA ASN A 197 -3.19 -19.11 -14.38
C ASN A 197 -3.31 -20.61 -14.10
N GLU A 198 -2.44 -21.15 -13.24
CA GLU A 198 -2.51 -22.56 -12.80
C GLU A 198 -3.80 -22.89 -12.03
N GLN A 199 -4.43 -21.88 -11.40
CA GLN A 199 -5.64 -22.06 -10.61
C GLN A 199 -6.93 -22.01 -11.43
N ILE A 200 -6.85 -21.69 -12.73
CA ILE A 200 -8.04 -21.53 -13.58
C ILE A 200 -8.72 -22.90 -13.77
N PRO A 201 -10.03 -23.02 -13.45
CA PRO A 201 -10.76 -24.28 -13.64
C PRO A 201 -10.73 -24.77 -15.10
N ALA A 202 -10.60 -26.08 -15.29
CA ALA A 202 -10.56 -26.69 -16.61
C ALA A 202 -11.82 -26.35 -17.45
N GLY A 203 -11.63 -25.98 -18.71
CA GLY A 203 -12.73 -25.62 -19.63
C GLY A 203 -13.01 -24.11 -19.75
N LEU A 204 -12.28 -23.25 -19.03
CA LEU A 204 -12.37 -21.78 -19.10
C LEU A 204 -11.11 -21.06 -19.64
N PRO A 205 -10.32 -21.61 -20.60
CA PRO A 205 -8.97 -21.12 -20.91
C PRO A 205 -8.88 -19.76 -21.62
N TYR A 206 -10.01 -19.08 -21.89
CA TYR A 206 -10.04 -17.86 -22.74
C TYR A 206 -10.25 -16.53 -21.99
N ARG A 207 -10.36 -16.52 -20.66
CA ARG A 207 -10.51 -15.27 -19.88
C ARG A 207 -9.35 -15.07 -18.91
N LEU A 208 -8.20 -14.69 -19.45
CA LEU A 208 -6.98 -14.45 -18.69
C LEU A 208 -7.00 -13.07 -18.02
N PRO A 209 -7.30 -11.93 -18.68
CA PRO A 209 -7.44 -10.64 -18.02
C PRO A 209 -8.85 -10.36 -17.47
N PRO A 210 -9.02 -9.37 -16.56
CA PRO A 210 -8.00 -8.43 -16.10
C PRO A 210 -7.11 -8.99 -14.98
N TYR A 211 -5.89 -8.46 -14.83
CA TYR A 211 -5.01 -8.78 -13.70
C TYR A 211 -4.82 -7.52 -12.85
N ILE A 212 -5.06 -7.62 -11.55
CA ILE A 212 -4.94 -6.52 -10.62
C ILE A 212 -3.55 -6.56 -9.97
N THR A 213 -2.97 -5.40 -9.72
CA THR A 213 -1.70 -5.21 -9.01
C THR A 213 -1.90 -4.07 -8.02
N ASP A 214 -1.74 -4.33 -6.73
CA ASP A 214 -1.96 -3.35 -5.66
C ASP A 214 -0.88 -3.43 -4.57
N GLY A 215 -0.81 -2.40 -3.72
CA GLY A 215 -0.08 -2.38 -2.46
C GLY A 215 1.39 -2.82 -2.52
N PRO A 216 2.24 -2.21 -3.37
CA PRO A 216 3.65 -2.51 -3.38
C PRO A 216 4.33 -2.06 -2.08
N GLN A 217 5.21 -2.87 -1.50
CA GLN A 217 6.16 -2.42 -0.48
C GLN A 217 7.53 -3.05 -0.72
N LEU A 218 8.59 -2.23 -0.75
CA LEU A 218 9.94 -2.69 -1.05
C LEU A 218 10.74 -2.96 0.23
N VAL A 219 11.34 -4.15 0.34
CA VAL A 219 12.14 -4.56 1.50
C VAL A 219 13.45 -5.19 1.04
N ARG A 220 14.59 -4.72 1.58
CA ARG A 220 15.88 -5.38 1.33
C ARG A 220 16.02 -6.62 2.20
N ALA A 221 16.35 -7.73 1.57
CA ALA A 221 16.68 -8.98 2.25
C ALA A 221 18.11 -8.94 2.84
N PRO A 222 18.36 -9.72 3.91
CA PRO A 222 19.70 -9.89 4.49
C PRO A 222 20.78 -10.38 3.51
N ASP A 223 20.41 -11.11 2.46
CA ASP A 223 21.33 -11.62 1.44
C ASP A 223 21.58 -10.64 0.28
N GLY A 224 21.00 -9.44 0.34
CA GLY A 224 21.16 -8.37 -0.65
C GLY A 224 20.09 -8.33 -1.74
N ALA A 225 19.21 -9.34 -1.81
CA ALA A 225 18.07 -9.30 -2.72
C ALA A 225 17.08 -8.19 -2.34
N LEU A 226 16.19 -7.85 -3.27
CA LEU A 226 15.11 -6.90 -3.07
C LEU A 226 13.77 -7.62 -3.19
N LEU A 227 12.95 -7.53 -2.15
CA LEU A 227 11.58 -8.04 -2.13
C LEU A 227 10.63 -6.89 -2.45
N MET A 228 9.54 -7.23 -3.15
CA MET A 228 8.36 -6.39 -3.29
C MET A 228 7.17 -7.18 -2.78
N LEU A 229 6.59 -6.79 -1.64
CA LEU A 229 5.23 -7.21 -1.31
C LEU A 229 4.29 -6.61 -2.34
N TRP A 230 3.26 -7.34 -2.74
CA TRP A 230 2.16 -6.81 -3.55
C TRP A 230 0.94 -7.71 -3.40
N SER A 231 -0.22 -7.20 -3.81
CA SER A 231 -1.49 -7.92 -3.70
C SER A 231 -2.23 -7.99 -5.03
N THR A 232 -3.07 -9.01 -5.14
CA THR A 232 -3.87 -9.32 -6.34
C THR A 232 -5.04 -10.21 -5.96
N TYR A 233 -5.88 -10.57 -6.94
CA TYR A 233 -6.99 -11.51 -6.75
C TYR A 233 -6.67 -12.86 -7.37
N GLU A 234 -6.98 -13.94 -6.64
CA GLU A 234 -6.98 -15.28 -7.23
C GLU A 234 -8.03 -15.40 -8.36
N LYS A 235 -7.86 -16.41 -9.22
CA LYS A 235 -8.73 -16.66 -10.39
C LYS A 235 -9.28 -18.09 -10.38
N ASN A 236 -9.84 -18.47 -9.24
CA ASN A 236 -10.24 -19.85 -8.94
C ASN A 236 -11.76 -20.03 -8.80
N VAL A 237 -12.54 -18.95 -8.81
CA VAL A 237 -14.02 -18.97 -8.73
C VAL A 237 -14.63 -18.56 -10.07
N PRO A 238 -15.35 -19.46 -10.76
CA PRO A 238 -16.02 -19.12 -12.02
C PRO A 238 -17.37 -18.43 -11.79
N GLY A 239 -17.59 -17.31 -12.48
CA GLY A 239 -18.86 -16.60 -12.56
C GLY A 239 -19.83 -17.22 -13.58
N ALA A 240 -21.12 -16.96 -13.41
CA ALA A 240 -22.17 -17.47 -14.30
C ALA A 240 -22.08 -16.92 -15.75
N ASP A 241 -21.43 -15.77 -15.93
CA ASP A 241 -21.13 -15.13 -17.21
C ASP A 241 -19.77 -15.57 -17.80
N GLY A 242 -19.11 -16.52 -17.14
CA GLY A 242 -17.78 -17.01 -17.49
C GLY A 242 -16.64 -16.05 -17.11
N SER A 243 -16.87 -15.04 -16.26
CA SER A 243 -15.82 -14.31 -15.57
C SER A 243 -15.09 -15.20 -14.56
N LEU A 244 -13.87 -14.81 -14.17
CA LEU A 244 -13.12 -15.45 -13.10
C LEU A 244 -12.90 -14.43 -11.98
N SER A 245 -13.15 -14.86 -10.76
CA SER A 245 -12.84 -14.13 -9.54
C SER A 245 -12.14 -15.06 -8.54
N GLY A 246 -11.85 -14.53 -7.37
CA GLY A 246 -11.23 -15.24 -6.26
C GLY A 246 -10.95 -14.27 -5.14
N ASP A 247 -10.39 -14.77 -4.05
CA ASP A 247 -10.08 -13.97 -2.88
C ASP A 247 -8.92 -13.00 -3.18
N TYR A 248 -8.92 -11.85 -2.50
CA TYR A 248 -7.75 -10.99 -2.43
C TYR A 248 -6.63 -11.70 -1.67
N VAL A 249 -5.39 -11.61 -2.16
CA VAL A 249 -4.24 -12.32 -1.59
C VAL A 249 -3.01 -11.44 -1.47
N GLN A 250 -2.31 -11.61 -0.34
CA GLN A 250 -0.99 -11.04 -0.11
C GLN A 250 0.06 -11.95 -0.72
N THR A 251 0.88 -11.42 -1.61
CA THR A 251 2.01 -12.14 -2.20
C THR A 251 3.28 -11.26 -2.21
N TYR A 252 4.34 -11.74 -2.85
CA TYR A 252 5.57 -10.98 -3.03
C TYR A 252 6.33 -11.44 -4.28
N ALA A 253 7.21 -10.57 -4.76
CA ALA A 253 8.19 -10.85 -5.81
C ALA A 253 9.61 -10.63 -5.27
N VAL A 254 10.59 -11.30 -5.88
CA VAL A 254 12.01 -11.20 -5.51
C VAL A 254 12.85 -10.81 -6.72
N SER A 255 13.63 -9.74 -6.57
CA SER A 255 14.77 -9.42 -7.42
C SER A 255 16.05 -9.91 -6.73
N GLU A 256 16.56 -11.07 -7.16
CA GLU A 256 17.76 -11.69 -6.58
C GLU A 256 19.03 -10.86 -6.82
N SER A 257 19.04 -10.00 -7.85
CA SER A 257 20.13 -9.04 -8.09
C SER A 257 20.18 -7.93 -7.03
N GLY A 258 19.07 -7.67 -6.34
CA GLY A 258 18.91 -6.51 -5.47
C GLY A 258 18.58 -5.21 -6.23
N ASP A 259 18.52 -5.27 -7.56
CA ASP A 259 18.21 -4.13 -8.42
C ASP A 259 16.70 -3.93 -8.55
N LEU A 260 16.26 -2.67 -8.45
CA LEU A 260 14.86 -2.28 -8.58
C LEU A 260 14.27 -2.71 -9.92
N THR A 261 15.06 -2.66 -10.98
CA THR A 261 14.62 -3.03 -12.35
C THR A 261 14.54 -4.55 -12.55
N GLY A 262 14.77 -5.35 -11.51
CA GLY A 262 14.65 -6.80 -11.57
C GLY A 262 15.89 -7.52 -12.12
N PRO A 263 15.72 -8.71 -12.70
CA PRO A 263 14.44 -9.38 -12.99
C PRO A 263 13.66 -9.74 -11.72
N TRP A 264 12.32 -9.69 -11.80
CA TRP A 264 11.43 -10.01 -10.68
C TRP A 264 10.85 -11.42 -10.81
N THR A 265 11.15 -12.28 -9.83
CA THR A 265 10.60 -13.63 -9.73
C THR A 265 9.40 -13.63 -8.78
N GLN A 266 8.23 -14.00 -9.30
CA GLN A 266 6.99 -14.04 -8.52
C GLN A 266 6.97 -15.22 -7.55
N ARG A 267 6.53 -15.00 -6.31
CA ARG A 267 6.31 -16.04 -5.30
C ARG A 267 4.82 -16.32 -5.17
N ARG A 268 4.46 -17.46 -4.59
CA ARG A 268 3.06 -17.83 -4.34
C ARG A 268 2.48 -16.99 -3.18
N PRO A 269 1.14 -16.94 -3.01
CA PRO A 269 0.51 -16.20 -1.91
C PRO A 269 1.07 -16.57 -0.53
N LEU A 270 1.40 -15.54 0.25
CA LEU A 270 1.82 -15.61 1.65
C LEU A 270 0.62 -15.75 2.58
N VAL A 271 -0.44 -14.96 2.33
CA VAL A 271 -1.67 -14.95 3.11
C VAL A 271 -2.84 -14.96 2.14
N ARG A 272 -3.85 -15.80 2.43
CA ARG A 272 -5.12 -15.91 1.70
C ARG A 272 -6.28 -15.52 2.62
N GLU A 273 -7.50 -15.90 2.25
CA GLU A 273 -8.74 -15.59 2.98
C GLU A 273 -9.07 -14.10 2.89
N ASP A 274 -9.09 -13.60 1.65
CA ASP A 274 -9.44 -12.22 1.32
C ASP A 274 -8.57 -11.18 2.08
N SER A 275 -7.26 -11.36 1.97
CA SER A 275 -6.24 -10.61 2.73
C SER A 275 -5.22 -9.99 1.81
N GLY A 276 -4.91 -8.72 1.98
CA GLY A 276 -3.87 -8.09 1.20
C GLY A 276 -3.55 -6.67 1.65
N HIS A 277 -2.84 -5.96 0.77
CA HIS A 277 -2.26 -4.66 1.02
C HIS A 277 -1.48 -4.63 2.34
N GLY A 278 -0.59 -5.60 2.49
CA GLY A 278 0.23 -5.77 3.66
C GLY A 278 1.54 -5.01 3.60
N MET A 279 2.01 -4.58 4.76
CA MET A 279 3.31 -3.95 4.92
C MET A 279 4.09 -4.57 6.08
N LEU A 280 5.40 -4.72 5.87
CA LEU A 280 6.35 -5.19 6.87
C LEU A 280 6.88 -4.02 7.69
N PHE A 281 7.05 -4.26 8.98
CA PHE A 281 7.70 -3.35 9.92
C PHE A 281 8.39 -4.13 11.04
N TRP A 282 9.31 -3.48 11.76
CA TRP A 282 9.99 -4.07 12.91
C TRP A 282 9.40 -3.53 14.21
N THR A 283 9.20 -4.40 15.19
CA THR A 283 8.87 -3.98 16.55
C THR A 283 10.08 -3.32 17.23
N PHE A 284 9.86 -2.62 18.34
CA PHE A 284 10.93 -2.07 19.16
C PHE A 284 11.84 -3.15 19.77
N GLU A 285 11.37 -4.40 19.80
CA GLU A 285 12.08 -5.57 20.29
C GLU A 285 12.83 -6.32 19.18
N GLY A 286 12.71 -5.86 17.92
CA GLY A 286 13.40 -6.45 16.77
C GLY A 286 12.69 -7.64 16.14
N GLU A 287 11.39 -7.83 16.41
CA GLU A 287 10.57 -8.83 15.73
C GLU A 287 10.07 -8.28 14.39
N LEU A 288 10.18 -9.06 13.32
CA LEU A 288 9.60 -8.69 12.02
C LEU A 288 8.11 -9.00 12.04
N MET A 289 7.30 -8.01 11.68
CA MET A 289 5.85 -8.08 11.67
C MET A 289 5.33 -7.70 10.28
N MET A 290 4.20 -8.27 9.89
CA MET A 290 3.36 -7.78 8.80
C MET A 290 2.01 -7.37 9.36
N ILE A 291 1.53 -6.20 8.97
CA ILE A 291 0.12 -5.84 9.10
C ILE A 291 -0.51 -5.82 7.71
N LEU A 292 -1.74 -6.31 7.60
CA LEU A 292 -2.54 -6.25 6.38
C LEU A 292 -4.02 -6.12 6.74
N HIS A 293 -4.86 -5.88 5.75
CA HIS A 293 -6.31 -5.84 5.96
C HIS A 293 -6.99 -7.16 5.58
N ARG A 294 -8.03 -7.56 6.33
CA ARG A 294 -8.90 -8.71 6.04
C ARG A 294 -10.28 -8.53 6.72
N PRO A 295 -11.40 -8.89 6.06
CA PRO A 295 -11.54 -9.11 4.61
C PRO A 295 -11.34 -7.81 3.81
N PHE A 296 -11.50 -7.82 2.50
CA PHE A 296 -11.48 -6.60 1.68
C PHE A 296 -12.67 -5.69 2.04
N GLU A 297 -13.87 -6.26 2.09
CA GLU A 297 -15.08 -5.56 2.53
C GLU A 297 -15.17 -5.51 4.06
N ASN A 298 -15.51 -4.35 4.64
CA ASN A 298 -15.52 -4.12 6.09
C ASN A 298 -14.17 -4.53 6.74
N ALA A 299 -13.09 -4.05 6.14
CA ALA A 299 -11.73 -4.45 6.44
C ALA A 299 -11.29 -4.18 7.90
N ARG A 300 -10.50 -5.10 8.44
CA ARG A 300 -9.85 -5.01 9.76
C ARG A 300 -8.37 -5.33 9.66
N GLY A 301 -7.58 -4.70 10.51
CA GLY A 301 -6.15 -4.98 10.60
C GLY A 301 -5.89 -6.37 11.18
N LYS A 302 -4.95 -7.10 10.59
CA LYS A 302 -4.42 -8.37 11.11
C LYS A 302 -2.90 -8.31 11.18
N LEU A 303 -2.36 -8.62 12.36
CA LEU A 303 -0.92 -8.69 12.60
C LEU A 303 -0.42 -10.13 12.47
N TYR A 304 0.71 -10.28 11.80
CA TYR A 304 1.42 -11.53 11.64
C TYR A 304 2.87 -11.36 12.07
N GLU A 305 3.38 -12.31 12.85
CA GLU A 305 4.81 -12.46 13.05
C GLU A 305 5.42 -13.11 11.81
N MET A 306 6.50 -12.53 11.32
CA MET A 306 7.10 -12.90 10.04
C MET A 306 8.54 -13.36 10.23
N ARG A 307 9.03 -14.15 9.28
CA ARG A 307 10.42 -14.55 9.19
C ARG A 307 10.95 -14.28 7.79
N LEU A 308 12.07 -13.58 7.72
CA LEU A 308 12.84 -13.33 6.51
C LEU A 308 14.21 -14.01 6.63
N GLN A 309 14.43 -15.10 5.89
CA GLN A 309 15.69 -15.86 5.89
C GLN A 309 16.31 -15.84 4.49
N GLY A 310 17.42 -15.12 4.34
CA GLY A 310 17.84 -14.67 3.00
C GLY A 310 16.69 -13.86 2.40
N HIS A 311 16.32 -14.14 1.16
CA HIS A 311 15.18 -13.52 0.48
C HIS A 311 13.85 -14.30 0.60
N GLU A 312 13.81 -15.37 1.39
CA GLU A 312 12.58 -16.14 1.61
C GLU A 312 11.78 -15.56 2.77
N LEU A 313 10.57 -15.07 2.46
CA LEU A 313 9.63 -14.51 3.41
C LEU A 313 8.56 -15.56 3.77
N SER A 314 8.24 -15.67 5.06
CA SER A 314 7.24 -16.63 5.56
C SER A 314 6.49 -16.10 6.77
N VAL A 315 5.23 -16.51 6.91
CA VAL A 315 4.41 -16.27 8.10
C VAL A 315 4.80 -17.25 9.18
N VAL A 316 5.14 -16.76 10.37
CA VAL A 316 5.38 -17.61 11.56
C VAL A 316 4.06 -17.93 12.23
N ARG A 317 3.25 -16.90 12.53
CA ARG A 317 1.91 -17.03 13.12
C ARG A 317 1.15 -15.71 13.01
N GLN A 318 -0.18 -15.77 13.06
CA GLN A 318 -1.00 -14.60 13.34
C GLN A 318 -0.88 -14.22 14.82
N ARG A 319 -0.78 -12.92 15.11
CA ARG A 319 -0.68 -12.36 16.48
C ARG A 319 -2.05 -12.08 17.09
N THR A 320 -2.88 -13.11 17.20
CA THR A 320 -4.19 -12.99 17.86
C THR A 320 -4.09 -12.66 19.36
N ASP A 321 -2.92 -12.81 19.96
CA ASP A 321 -2.62 -12.32 21.32
C ASP A 321 -2.72 -10.79 21.45
N LEU A 322 -2.66 -10.05 20.34
CA LEU A 322 -2.81 -8.60 20.30
C LEU A 322 -4.25 -8.13 19.99
N ASP A 323 -5.19 -9.07 19.76
CA ASP A 323 -6.57 -8.76 19.42
C ASP A 323 -7.48 -8.54 20.65
N SER A 324 -7.04 -8.97 21.85
CA SER A 324 -7.80 -8.95 23.12
C SER A 324 -7.25 -7.97 24.14
#